data_AF-A0A7Y2E0B4-F1
#
_entry.id   AF-A0A7Y2E0B4-F1
#
_cell.length_a   1.000
_cell.length_b   1.000
_cell.length_c   1.000
_cell.angle_alpha   90.00
_cell.angle_beta   90.00
_cell.angle_gamma   90.00
#
_symmetry.space_group_name_H-M   'P 1'
#
loop_
_entity.id
_entity.type
_entity.pdbx_description
1 polymer ?
#
loop_
_entity_poly.entity_id
_entity_poly.type
_entity_poly.pdbx_seq_one_letter_code
_entity_poly.pdbx_strand_id
1 'polypeptide(L)'
;VYGMLLFRMTFPERSHLIEFGVVAMLIYEALSERRRSGRGVRFPALIAIGATTLIGVVDEVIQLFIPSRVFDPVDIAFNCFAAVLAVTSMAVLAFGKRTVMRRRSEDNAEIGLQ
;
A
#
# COMPACT_ATOMS: atom_id res chain seq x y z
N VAL A 1 -12.58 22.84 -3.91
CA VAL A 1 -13.43 22.05 -4.83
C VAL A 1 -13.08 20.57 -4.80
N TYR A 2 -11.82 20.14 -5.03
CA TYR A 2 -11.43 18.72 -4.89
C TYR A 2 -11.50 18.14 -3.46
N GLY A 3 -11.32 18.96 -2.42
CA GLY A 3 -11.47 18.51 -1.02
C GLY A 3 -12.89 18.13 -0.61
N MET A 4 -13.91 18.60 -1.36
CA MET A 4 -15.32 18.26 -1.08
C MET A 4 -15.69 16.85 -1.55
N LEU A 5 -14.94 16.25 -2.49
CA LEU A 5 -15.12 14.86 -2.89
C LEU A 5 -14.70 13.88 -1.78
N LEU A 6 -13.62 14.18 -1.07
CA LEU A 6 -13.15 13.36 0.06
C LEU A 6 -14.10 13.43 1.28
N PHE A 7 -14.75 14.56 1.49
CA PHE A 7 -15.66 14.75 2.64
C PHE A 7 -17.08 14.24 2.38
N ARG A 8 -17.49 14.07 1.11
CA ARG A 8 -18.81 13.57 0.73
C ARG A 8 -18.89 12.05 0.66
N MET A 9 -17.82 11.35 1.01
CA MET A 9 -17.83 9.89 1.04
C MET A 9 -18.70 9.36 2.18
N THR A 10 -19.64 8.48 1.85
CA THR A 10 -20.47 7.79 2.84
C THR A 10 -19.62 6.87 3.71
N PHE A 11 -20.11 6.49 4.91
CA PHE A 11 -19.38 5.60 5.84
C PHE A 11 -18.75 4.34 5.21
N PRO A 12 -19.36 3.66 4.21
CA PRO A 12 -18.77 2.51 3.53
C PRO A 12 -17.48 2.81 2.75
N GLU A 13 -17.44 3.91 2.00
CA GLU A 13 -16.34 4.24 1.07
C GLU A 13 -15.04 4.59 1.82
N ARG A 14 -15.16 5.11 3.05
CA ARG A 14 -14.00 5.41 3.92
C ARG A 14 -13.34 4.14 4.47
N SER A 15 -14.12 3.08 4.68
CA SER A 15 -13.60 1.79 5.17
C SER A 15 -12.72 1.13 4.12
N HIS A 16 -13.09 1.21 2.83
CA HIS A 16 -12.33 0.61 1.74
C HIS A 16 -10.92 1.18 1.62
N LEU A 17 -10.75 2.49 1.82
CA LEU A 17 -9.42 3.12 1.83
C LEU A 17 -8.52 2.53 2.93
N ILE A 18 -9.07 2.26 4.11
CA ILE A 18 -8.32 1.71 5.25
C ILE A 18 -8.07 0.21 5.04
N GLU A 19 -9.12 -0.56 4.71
CA GLU A 19 -9.07 -2.01 4.53
C GLU A 19 -8.07 -2.40 3.44
N PHE A 20 -8.24 -1.86 2.23
CA PHE A 20 -7.36 -2.18 1.11
C PHE A 20 -5.99 -1.51 1.26
N GLY A 21 -5.91 -0.38 1.97
CA GLY A 21 -4.63 0.19 2.39
C GLY A 21 -3.82 -0.77 3.28
N VAL A 22 -4.47 -1.36 4.29
CA VAL A 22 -3.83 -2.34 5.20
C VAL A 22 -3.44 -3.61 4.44
N VAL A 23 -4.30 -4.14 3.57
CA VAL A 23 -3.97 -5.30 2.72
C VAL A 23 -2.75 -5.00 1.87
N ALA A 24 -2.69 -3.84 1.22
CA ALA A 24 -1.55 -3.46 0.40
C ALA A 24 -0.25 -3.32 1.21
N MET A 25 -0.32 -2.76 2.43
CA MET A 25 0.84 -2.68 3.33
C MET A 25 1.37 -4.06 3.70
N LEU A 26 0.48 -4.99 4.08
CA LEU A 26 0.87 -6.34 4.48
C LEU A 26 1.50 -7.12 3.31
N ILE A 27 0.90 -7.03 2.11
CA ILE A 27 1.47 -7.66 0.91
C ILE A 27 2.83 -7.04 0.58
N TYR A 28 2.94 -5.71 0.63
CA TYR A 28 4.20 -5.03 0.35
C TYR A 28 5.31 -5.41 1.34
N GLU A 29 5.01 -5.48 2.64
CA GLU A 29 5.97 -5.91 3.65
C GLU A 29 6.38 -7.37 3.47
N ALA A 30 5.42 -8.27 3.22
CA ALA A 30 5.72 -9.68 2.96
C ALA A 30 6.63 -9.87 1.72
N LEU A 31 6.39 -9.12 0.65
CA LEU A 31 7.21 -9.16 -0.56
C LEU A 31 8.57 -8.49 -0.36
N SER A 32 8.62 -7.40 0.40
CA SER A 32 9.85 -6.70 0.75
C SER A 32 10.76 -7.55 1.63
N GLU A 33 10.18 -8.26 2.60
CA GLU A 33 10.91 -9.20 3.45
C GLU A 33 11.44 -10.37 2.61
N ARG A 34 10.60 -10.96 1.76
CA ARG A 34 11.02 -12.02 0.85
C ARG A 34 12.18 -11.60 -0.05
N ARG A 35 12.18 -10.34 -0.53
CA ARG A 35 13.30 -9.78 -1.31
C ARG A 35 14.58 -9.64 -0.48
N ARG A 36 14.48 -9.25 0.80
CA ARG A 36 15.63 -9.15 1.71
C ARG A 36 16.20 -10.52 2.05
N SER A 37 15.37 -11.55 2.19
CA SER A 37 15.79 -12.93 2.43
C SER A 37 16.41 -13.63 1.20
N GLY A 38 16.78 -12.89 0.14
CA GLY A 38 17.46 -13.43 -1.05
C GLY A 38 16.56 -14.15 -2.06
N ARG A 39 15.23 -14.19 -1.85
CA ARG A 39 14.29 -14.73 -2.84
C ARG A 39 14.02 -13.65 -3.90
N GLY A 40 14.11 -14.02 -5.18
CA GLY A 40 14.09 -13.13 -6.34
C GLY A 40 12.75 -12.44 -6.66
N VAL A 41 12.13 -11.77 -5.68
CA VAL A 41 10.94 -10.95 -5.90
C VAL A 41 11.34 -9.67 -6.63
N ARG A 42 10.94 -9.59 -7.90
CA ARG A 42 11.10 -8.39 -8.72
C ARG A 42 9.92 -7.45 -8.44
N PHE A 43 10.19 -6.16 -8.24
CA PHE A 43 9.19 -5.10 -8.07
C PHE A 43 8.09 -5.36 -7.02
N PRO A 44 8.44 -5.51 -5.72
CA PRO A 44 7.46 -5.81 -4.66
C PRO A 44 6.31 -4.80 -4.57
N ALA A 45 6.56 -3.52 -4.90
CA ALA A 45 5.54 -2.47 -4.93
C ALA A 45 4.46 -2.71 -5.99
N LEU A 46 4.86 -3.02 -7.23
CA LEU A 46 3.92 -3.26 -8.33
C LEU A 46 3.08 -4.51 -8.09
N ILE A 47 3.71 -5.57 -7.57
CA ILE A 47 3.02 -6.81 -7.22
C ILE A 47 2.02 -6.54 -6.08
N ALA A 48 2.39 -5.77 -5.06
CA ALA A 48 1.48 -5.44 -3.96
C ALA A 48 0.25 -4.65 -4.43
N ILE A 49 0.45 -3.65 -5.30
CA ILE A 49 -0.66 -2.88 -5.88
C ILE A 49 -1.55 -3.81 -6.70
N GLY A 50 -0.98 -4.55 -7.66
CA GLY A 50 -1.76 -5.44 -8.53
C GLY A 50 -2.51 -6.53 -7.77
N ALA A 51 -1.87 -7.14 -6.77
CA ALA A 51 -2.51 -8.15 -5.93
C ALA A 51 -3.66 -7.56 -5.11
N THR A 52 -3.48 -6.37 -4.53
CA THR A 52 -4.55 -5.70 -3.76
C THR A 52 -5.72 -5.31 -4.65
N THR A 53 -5.45 -4.76 -5.84
CA THR A 53 -6.50 -4.46 -6.82
C THR A 53 -7.27 -5.72 -7.22
N LEU A 54 -6.57 -6.84 -7.46
CA LEU A 54 -7.23 -8.10 -7.78
C LEU A 54 -8.12 -8.61 -6.63
N ILE A 55 -7.66 -8.48 -5.38
CA ILE A 55 -8.47 -8.80 -4.21
C ILE A 55 -9.72 -7.91 -4.15
N GLY A 56 -9.59 -6.61 -4.45
CA GLY A 56 -10.73 -5.68 -4.51
C GLY A 56 -11.72 -6.03 -5.62
N VAL A 57 -11.25 -6.47 -6.79
CA VAL A 57 -12.13 -6.99 -7.85
C VAL A 57 -12.89 -8.24 -7.38
N VAL A 58 -12.19 -9.16 -6.71
CA VAL A 58 -12.82 -10.38 -6.17
C VAL A 58 -13.87 -10.03 -5.11
N ASP A 59 -13.60 -9.05 -4.25
CA ASP A 59 -14.55 -8.58 -3.24
C ASP A 59 -15.82 -8.03 -3.88
N GLU A 60 -15.70 -7.15 -4.88
CA GLU A 60 -16.85 -6.63 -5.63
C GLU A 60 -17.64 -7.74 -6.36
N VAL A 61 -16.94 -8.73 -6.93
CA VAL A 61 -17.60 -9.89 -7.54
C VAL A 61 -18.37 -10.72 -6.50
N ILE A 62 -17.86 -10.83 -5.27
CA ILE A 62 -18.58 -11.50 -4.17
C ILE A 62 -19.82 -10.69 -3.77
N GLN A 63 -19.74 -9.35 -3.80
CA GLN A 63 -20.88 -8.49 -3.50
C GLN A 63 -22.07 -8.68 -4.45
N LEU A 64 -21.85 -9.17 -5.69
CA LEU A 64 -22.94 -9.56 -6.61
C LEU A 64 -23.86 -10.65 -6.03
N PHE A 65 -23.35 -11.47 -5.11
CA PHE A 65 -24.12 -12.54 -4.47
C PHE A 65 -24.83 -12.07 -3.18
N ILE A 66 -24.65 -10.80 -2.78
CA ILE A 66 -25.23 -10.22 -1.57
C ILE A 66 -26.43 -9.34 -1.97
N PRO A 67 -27.68 -9.72 -1.63
CA PRO A 67 -28.89 -9.03 -2.11
C PRO A 67 -29.00 -7.55 -1.73
N SER A 68 -28.26 -7.11 -0.71
CA SER A 68 -28.25 -5.74 -0.20
C SER A 68 -27.12 -4.87 -0.77
N ARG A 69 -26.27 -5.41 -1.66
CA ARG A 69 -25.12 -4.70 -2.23
C ARG A 69 -25.18 -4.71 -3.76
N VAL A 70 -24.62 -3.68 -4.36
CA VAL A 70 -24.55 -3.49 -5.81
C VAL A 70 -23.08 -3.42 -6.17
N PHE A 71 -22.70 -4.16 -7.21
CA PHE A 71 -21.36 -4.06 -7.78
C PHE A 71 -21.09 -2.65 -8.29
N ASP A 72 -20.08 -1.98 -7.75
CA ASP A 72 -19.67 -0.65 -8.19
C ASP A 72 -18.21 -0.64 -8.70
N PRO A 73 -17.98 -0.42 -10.00
CA PRO A 73 -16.63 -0.26 -10.55
C PRO A 73 -15.81 0.86 -9.88
N VAL A 74 -16.47 1.85 -9.28
CA VAL A 74 -15.81 2.94 -8.55
C VAL A 74 -15.11 2.42 -7.29
N ASP A 75 -15.64 1.38 -6.65
CA ASP A 75 -15.02 0.77 -5.46
C ASP A 75 -13.72 0.07 -5.82
N ILE A 76 -13.65 -0.59 -6.98
CA ILE A 76 -12.40 -1.16 -7.51
C ILE A 76 -11.34 -0.06 -7.72
N ALA A 77 -11.74 1.11 -8.23
CA ALA A 77 -10.85 2.24 -8.42
C ALA A 77 -10.34 2.79 -7.08
N PHE A 78 -11.20 2.87 -6.05
CA PHE A 78 -10.80 3.28 -4.70
C PHE A 78 -9.87 2.27 -4.03
N ASN A 79 -10.10 0.97 -4.21
CA ASN A 79 -9.23 -0.09 -3.69
C ASN A 79 -7.84 0.00 -4.33
N CYS A 80 -7.78 0.24 -5.64
CA CYS A 80 -6.53 0.50 -6.34
C CYS A 80 -5.83 1.77 -5.82
N PHE A 81 -6.58 2.85 -5.65
CA PHE A 81 -6.04 4.11 -5.12
C PHE A 81 -5.48 3.96 -3.71
N ALA A 82 -6.20 3.25 -2.83
CA ALA A 82 -5.75 2.90 -1.48
C ALA A 82 -4.44 2.12 -1.51
N ALA A 83 -4.33 1.13 -2.40
CA ALA A 83 -3.12 0.34 -2.56
C ALA A 83 -1.93 1.18 -3.03
N VAL A 84 -2.12 2.08 -4.00
CA VAL A 84 -1.08 3.01 -4.47
C VAL A 84 -0.62 3.92 -3.34
N LEU A 85 -1.53 4.56 -2.61
CA LEU A 85 -1.18 5.45 -1.50
C LEU A 85 -0.44 4.73 -0.38
N ALA A 86 -0.91 3.56 0.01
CA ALA A 86 -0.28 2.75 1.04
C ALA A 86 1.15 2.33 0.65
N VAL A 87 1.31 1.75 -0.54
CA VAL A 87 2.61 1.24 -1.01
C VAL A 87 3.60 2.37 -1.23
N THR A 88 3.17 3.50 -1.80
CA THR A 88 4.04 4.68 -1.99
C THR A 88 4.49 5.25 -0.66
N SER A 89 3.59 5.40 0.32
CA SER A 89 3.92 5.85 1.67
C SER A 89 4.95 4.94 2.33
N MET A 90 4.77 3.62 2.25
CA MET A 90 5.71 2.64 2.79
C MET A 90 7.08 2.70 2.10
N ALA A 91 7.10 2.85 0.77
CA ALA A 91 8.34 2.97 0.02
C ALA A 91 9.11 4.25 0.38
N VAL A 92 8.43 5.38 0.54
CA VAL A 92 9.03 6.65 0.97
C VAL A 92 9.60 6.53 2.38
N LEU A 93 8.87 5.94 3.32
CA LEU A 93 9.36 5.71 4.69
C LEU A 93 10.57 4.79 4.72
N ALA A 94 10.57 3.72 3.93
CA ALA A 94 11.71 2.80 3.81
C ALA A 94 12.94 3.51 3.21
N PHE A 95 12.75 4.38 2.22
CA PHE A 95 13.82 5.18 1.64
C PHE A 95 14.41 6.19 2.64
N GLY A 96 13.55 6.89 3.38
CA GLY A 96 13.97 7.82 4.43
C GLY A 96 14.82 7.14 5.50
N LYS A 97 14.37 6.00 6.02
CA LYS A 97 15.12 5.22 7.03
C LYS A 97 16.52 4.82 6.55
N ARG A 98 16.65 4.38 5.29
CA ARG A 98 17.95 4.00 4.70
C ARG A 98 18.90 5.20 4.60
N THR A 99 18.39 6.36 4.19
CA THR A 99 19.21 7.57 4.06
C THR A 99 19.74 8.03 5.42
N VAL A 100 18.90 8.01 6.46
CA VAL A 100 19.31 8.39 7.82
C VAL A 100 20.34 7.42 8.40
N MET A 101 20.13 6.11 8.25
CA MET A 101 21.08 5.10 8.73
C MET A 101 22.45 5.20 8.04
N ARG A 102 22.46 5.52 6.73
CA ARG A 102 23.72 5.69 5.99
C ARG A 102 24.55 6.86 6.52
N ARG A 103 23.92 8.03 6.71
CA ARG A 103 24.60 9.22 7.27
C ARG A 103 25.20 8.96 8.64
N ARG A 104 24.43 8.30 9.52
CA ARG A 104 24.92 7.94 10.87
C ARG A 104 26.13 7.00 10.84
N SER A 105 26.23 6.15 9.81
CA SER A 105 27.37 5.24 9.65
C SER A 105 28.62 5.98 9.17
N GLU A 106 28.45 7.00 8.31
CA GLU A 106 29.52 7.89 7.85
C GLU A 106 30.07 8.72 9.03
N ASP A 107 29.19 9.35 9.82
CA ASP A 107 29.59 10.13 11.01
C ASP A 107 30.35 9.27 12.04
N ASN A 108 29.89 8.04 12.32
CA ASN A 108 30.55 7.13 13.24
C ASN A 108 31.94 6.68 12.75
N ALA A 109 32.13 6.57 11.44
CA ALA A 109 33.42 6.21 10.85
C ALA A 109 34.43 7.35 10.95
N GLU A 110 34.00 8.61 10.79
CA GLU A 110 34.85 9.78 11.00
C GLU A 110 35.31 9.91 12.45
N ILE A 111 34.42 9.68 13.42
CA ILE A 111 34.76 9.75 14.86
C ILE A 111 35.71 8.61 15.28
N GLY A 112 35.58 7.42 14.71
CA GLY A 112 36.44 6.28 15.05
C GLY A 112 37.87 6.33 14.48
N LEU A 113 38.15 7.30 13.60
CA LEU A 113 39.47 7.53 13.00
C LEU A 113 40.27 8.64 13.73
N GLN A 114 39.66 9.34 14.68
CA GLN A 114 40.31 10.34 15.54
C GLN A 114 40.73 9.73 16.88
#